data_AF-A0A955NG94-F1
#
_entry.id   AF-A0A955NG94-F1
#
_cell.length_a   1.000
_cell.length_b   1.000
_cell.length_c   1.000
_cell.angle_alpha   90.00
_cell.angle_beta   90.00
_cell.angle_gamma   90.00
#
_symmetry.space_group_name_H-M   'P 1'
#
loop_
_entity.id
_entity.type
_entity.pdbx_description
1 polymer ?
#
loop_
_entity_poly.entity_id
_entity_poly.type
_entity_poly.pdbx_seq_one_letter_code
_entity_poly.pdbx_strand_id
1 'polypeptide(L)'
;MFERALVGIFLFGLMVSVAGAESVRKLGTDRHVFIDRTMVDVLSNAELTVNPPDREELVLIADKPWESGGITSYGNVLWDPEAKEYKLYYVPVSWDAEPGYCT
;
A
#
# COMPACT_ATOMS: atom_id res chain seq x y z
N MET A 1 12.46 -55.26 -20.98
CA MET A 1 13.40 -54.57 -20.05
C MET A 1 13.29 -53.04 -20.15
N PHE A 2 13.14 -52.48 -21.35
CA PHE A 2 12.96 -51.04 -21.62
C PHE A 2 11.71 -50.39 -20.97
N GLU A 3 10.56 -51.07 -20.99
CA GLU A 3 9.30 -50.50 -20.46
C GLU A 3 9.32 -50.28 -18.94
N ARG A 4 10.03 -51.15 -18.19
CA ARG A 4 10.16 -51.02 -16.73
C ARG A 4 11.04 -49.83 -16.34
N ALA A 5 12.04 -49.51 -17.16
CA ALA A 5 12.89 -48.33 -16.97
C ALA A 5 12.13 -47.04 -17.30
N LEU A 6 11.28 -47.06 -18.33
CA LEU A 6 10.46 -45.91 -18.72
C LEU A 6 9.42 -45.55 -17.65
N VAL A 7 8.73 -46.56 -17.09
CA VAL A 7 7.79 -46.40 -15.97
C VAL A 7 8.51 -45.90 -14.72
N GLY A 8 9.72 -46.39 -14.45
CA GLY A 8 10.55 -45.92 -13.34
C GLY A 8 10.94 -44.45 -13.47
N ILE A 9 11.33 -43.99 -14.67
CA ILE A 9 11.67 -42.59 -14.95
C ILE A 9 10.42 -41.70 -14.84
N PHE A 10 9.27 -42.16 -15.32
CA PHE A 10 8.01 -41.42 -15.23
C PHE A 10 7.52 -41.27 -13.78
N LEU A 11 7.64 -42.33 -12.96
CA LEU A 11 7.31 -42.30 -11.53
C LEU A 11 8.28 -41.45 -10.72
N PHE A 12 9.57 -41.44 -11.07
CA PHE A 12 10.57 -40.59 -10.41
C PHE A 12 10.36 -39.10 -10.75
N GLY A 13 9.98 -38.79 -11.99
CA GLY A 13 9.61 -37.43 -12.41
C GLY A 13 8.35 -36.91 -11.71
N LEU A 14 7.39 -37.79 -11.41
CA LEU A 14 6.16 -37.41 -10.70
C LEU A 14 6.43 -37.02 -9.23
N MET A 15 7.43 -37.62 -8.58
CA MET A 15 7.80 -37.30 -7.19
C MET A 15 8.49 -35.94 -7.02
N VAL A 16 9.15 -35.43 -8.07
CA VAL A 16 9.89 -34.16 -8.01
C VAL A 16 8.97 -32.93 -8.16
N SER A 17 7.71 -33.13 -8.61
CA SER A 17 6.78 -32.03 -8.88
C SER A 17 5.88 -31.63 -7.69
N VAL A 18 6.11 -32.13 -6.47
CA VAL A 18 5.51 -31.53 -5.27
C VAL A 18 6.30 -30.27 -4.95
N ALA A 19 6.16 -29.25 -5.81
CA ALA A 19 6.52 -27.90 -5.50
C ALA A 19 5.80 -27.53 -4.20
N GLY A 20 6.58 -27.27 -3.14
CA GLY A 20 6.06 -26.99 -1.81
C GLY A 20 4.99 -25.91 -1.89
N ALA A 21 3.77 -26.26 -1.50
CA ALA A 21 2.73 -25.26 -1.28
C ALA A 21 3.28 -24.27 -0.26
N GLU A 22 3.45 -23.02 -0.67
CA GLU A 22 3.89 -21.96 0.21
C GLU A 22 2.95 -21.95 1.42
N SER A 23 3.50 -22.13 2.62
CA SER A 23 2.67 -22.27 3.82
C SER A 23 1.80 -21.03 3.97
N VAL A 24 0.47 -21.21 4.06
CA VAL A 24 -0.50 -20.12 4.21
C VAL A 24 -0.04 -19.19 5.33
N ARG A 25 0.35 -17.96 4.97
CA ARG A 25 0.84 -16.97 5.93
C ARG A 25 -0.34 -16.40 6.70
N LYS A 26 -0.41 -16.69 8.00
CA LYS A 26 -1.40 -16.08 8.89
C LYS A 26 -1.08 -14.60 9.06
N LEU A 27 -2.00 -13.73 8.65
CA LEU A 27 -1.85 -12.28 8.74
C LEU A 27 -2.22 -11.70 10.11
N GLY A 28 -2.93 -12.47 10.94
CA GLY A 28 -3.39 -11.99 12.25
C GLY A 28 -4.35 -10.81 12.13
N THR A 29 -4.23 -9.86 13.06
CA THR A 29 -5.07 -8.64 13.14
C THR A 29 -4.34 -7.38 12.73
N ASP A 30 -3.09 -7.51 12.25
CA ASP A 30 -2.29 -6.35 11.87
C ASP A 30 -2.82 -5.72 10.57
N ARG A 31 -2.59 -4.42 10.39
CA ARG A 31 -2.86 -3.74 9.12
C ARG A 31 -1.73 -4.07 8.15
N HIS A 32 -2.09 -4.68 7.02
CA HIS A 32 -1.16 -5.04 5.95
C HIS A 32 -1.45 -4.21 4.72
N VAL A 33 -0.39 -3.69 4.09
CA VAL A 33 -0.48 -3.07 2.76
C VAL A 33 -0.02 -4.11 1.74
N PHE A 34 -0.88 -4.44 0.79
CA PHE A 34 -0.56 -5.34 -0.32
C PHE A 34 -0.11 -4.51 -1.51
N ILE A 35 1.11 -4.77 -1.97
CA ILE A 35 1.70 -4.10 -3.14
C ILE A 35 2.04 -5.20 -4.14
N ASP A 36 1.55 -5.04 -5.36
CA ASP A 36 1.79 -5.99 -6.44
C ASP A 36 2.32 -5.30 -7.70
N ARG A 37 2.60 -6.11 -8.73
CA ARG A 37 3.04 -5.65 -10.05
C ARG A 37 1.98 -5.90 -11.13
N THR A 38 0.73 -6.12 -10.74
CA THR A 38 -0.33 -6.65 -11.62
C THR A 38 -0.60 -5.73 -12.83
N MET A 39 -0.27 -4.44 -12.74
CA MET A 39 -0.42 -3.46 -13.82
C MET A 39 0.91 -2.94 -14.42
N VAL A 40 2.04 -3.58 -14.12
CA VAL A 40 3.35 -3.20 -14.68
C VAL A 40 3.65 -4.07 -15.89
N ASP A 41 3.51 -3.51 -17.09
CA ASP A 41 3.82 -4.20 -18.35
C ASP A 41 5.34 -4.27 -18.61
N VAL A 42 6.05 -3.13 -18.46
CA VAL A 42 7.50 -3.05 -18.64
C VAL A 42 8.13 -2.18 -17.54
N LEU A 43 9.26 -2.64 -17.01
CA LEU A 43 10.11 -1.89 -16.08
C LEU A 43 11.54 -1.82 -16.66
N SER A 44 12.11 -0.62 -16.77
CA SER A 44 13.48 -0.42 -17.28
C SER A 44 14.19 0.61 -16.41
N ASN A 45 15.38 0.25 -15.91
CA ASN A 45 16.21 1.09 -15.04
C ASN A 45 15.45 1.70 -13.84
N ALA A 46 14.52 0.94 -13.25
CA ALA A 46 13.71 1.37 -12.12
C ALA A 46 13.54 0.21 -11.12
N GLU A 47 13.32 0.56 -9.85
CA GLU A 47 13.08 -0.38 -8.76
C GLU A 47 11.82 0.02 -7.99
N LEU A 48 11.00 -0.95 -7.59
CA LEU A 48 9.89 -0.73 -6.69
C LEU A 48 10.41 -0.72 -5.26
N THR A 49 10.47 0.46 -4.65
CA THR A 49 10.87 0.64 -3.25
C THR A 49 9.67 1.11 -2.43
N VAL A 50 9.45 0.48 -1.27
CA VAL A 50 8.45 0.96 -0.30
C VAL A 50 9.14 1.99 0.60
N ASN A 51 8.61 3.21 0.64
CA ASN A 51 9.09 4.19 1.60
C ASN A 51 8.74 3.71 3.02
N PRO A 52 9.73 3.62 3.92
CA PRO A 52 9.44 3.24 5.30
C PRO A 52 8.46 4.26 5.90
N PRO A 53 7.43 3.81 6.65
CA PRO A 53 6.56 4.74 7.34
C PRO A 53 7.40 5.46 8.40
N ASP A 54 7.52 6.78 8.27
CA ASP A 54 8.01 7.61 9.37
C ASP A 54 6.81 8.13 10.15
N ARG A 55 6.85 7.97 11.47
CA ARG A 55 5.75 8.42 12.33
C ARG A 55 6.02 9.86 12.71
N GLU A 56 5.37 10.75 12.00
CA GLU A 56 5.32 12.16 12.35
C GLU A 56 4.20 12.43 13.38
N GLU A 57 4.42 13.44 14.22
CA GLU A 57 3.45 13.87 15.22
C GLU A 57 2.24 14.58 14.58
N LEU A 58 1.16 14.75 15.36
CA LEU A 58 -0.05 15.44 14.89
C LEU A 58 0.25 16.92 14.58
N VAL A 59 0.16 17.30 13.30
CA VAL A 59 0.45 18.67 12.84
C VAL A 59 -0.77 19.56 12.66
N LEU A 60 -1.97 18.99 12.51
CA LEU A 60 -3.19 19.74 12.21
C LEU A 60 -4.42 19.00 12.73
N ILE A 61 -5.37 19.75 13.29
CA ILE A 61 -6.68 19.26 13.74
C ILE A 61 -7.74 19.94 12.89
N ALA A 62 -8.68 19.15 12.36
CA ALA A 62 -9.87 19.65 11.68
C ALA A 62 -10.85 20.24 12.71
N ASP A 63 -10.83 21.55 12.91
CA ASP A 63 -11.61 22.27 13.93
C ASP A 63 -12.46 23.42 13.36
N LYS A 64 -12.42 23.64 12.05
CA LYS A 64 -13.17 24.70 11.37
C LYS A 64 -14.49 24.18 10.80
N PRO A 65 -15.51 25.06 10.64
CA PRO A 65 -16.83 24.64 10.17
C PRO A 65 -16.84 23.97 8.78
N TRP A 66 -15.91 24.33 7.91
CA TRP A 66 -15.78 23.76 6.56
C TRP A 66 -15.02 22.42 6.54
N GLU A 67 -14.58 21.91 7.69
CA GLU A 67 -13.78 20.68 7.82
C GLU A 67 -14.57 19.53 8.45
N SER A 68 -15.91 19.59 8.41
CA SER A 68 -16.79 18.61 9.04
C SER A 68 -16.55 17.16 8.59
N GLY A 69 -16.06 16.95 7.37
CA GLY A 69 -15.66 15.65 6.81
C GLY A 69 -14.16 15.36 6.92
N GLY A 70 -13.41 16.18 7.65
CA GLY A 70 -11.96 16.08 7.81
C GLY A 70 -11.15 16.91 6.80
N ILE A 71 -9.85 16.68 6.82
CA ILE A 71 -8.89 17.30 5.89
C ILE A 71 -8.36 16.18 4.99
N THR A 72 -8.47 16.38 3.68
CA THR A 72 -8.09 15.38 2.68
C THR A 72 -6.88 15.84 1.88
N SER A 73 -6.27 14.89 1.16
CA SER A 73 -5.14 15.13 0.25
C SER A 73 -3.93 15.74 0.96
N TYR A 74 -3.10 16.47 0.22
CA TYR A 74 -1.90 17.13 0.72
C TYR A 74 -2.16 18.58 1.14
N GLY A 75 -1.46 19.03 2.16
CA GLY A 75 -1.36 20.45 2.53
C GLY A 75 -0.04 21.05 2.04
N ASN A 76 -0.08 22.27 1.53
CA ASN A 76 1.11 23.02 1.13
C ASN A 76 1.34 24.17 2.10
N VAL A 77 2.55 24.24 2.68
CA VAL A 77 2.96 25.34 3.55
C VAL A 77 3.92 26.24 2.78
N LEU A 78 3.56 27.51 2.65
CA LEU A 78 4.33 28.50 1.89
C LEU A 78 4.64 29.70 2.78
N TRP A 79 5.87 30.21 2.72
CA TRP A 79 6.23 31.46 3.39
C TRP A 79 5.66 32.66 2.62
N ASP A 80 4.91 33.53 3.30
CA ASP A 80 4.45 34.81 2.78
C ASP A 80 5.39 35.93 3.27
N PRO A 81 6.19 36.56 2.39
CA PRO A 81 7.14 37.59 2.81
C PRO A 81 6.49 38.92 3.20
N GLU A 82 5.28 39.22 2.71
CA GLU A 82 4.56 40.46 3.02
C GLU A 82 3.89 40.34 4.39
N ALA A 83 3.16 39.25 4.60
CA ALA A 83 2.52 38.95 5.88
C ALA A 83 3.51 38.47 6.97
N LYS A 84 4.73 38.08 6.57
CA LYS A 84 5.78 37.52 7.45
C LYS A 84 5.30 36.30 8.24
N GLU A 85 4.55 35.42 7.59
CA GLU A 85 3.98 34.21 8.19
C GLU A 85 4.01 33.04 7.21
N TYR A 86 3.88 31.82 7.73
CA TYR A 86 3.63 30.65 6.90
C TYR A 86 2.12 30.49 6.67
N LYS A 87 1.73 30.28 5.42
CA LYS A 87 0.35 30.01 5.01
C LYS A 87 0.19 28.55 4.60
N LEU A 88 -0.78 27.89 5.22
CA LEU A 88 -1.20 26.54 4.86
C LEU A 88 -2.35 26.60 3.87
N TYR A 89 -2.17 25.98 2.71
CA TYR A 89 -3.20 25.75 1.71
C TYR A 89 -3.53 24.27 1.66
N TYR A 90 -4.78 23.92 1.94
CA TYR A 90 -5.22 22.53 2.11
C TYR A 90 -6.63 22.35 1.57
N VAL A 91 -7.04 21.10 1.40
CA VAL A 91 -8.37 20.73 0.89
C VAL A 91 -9.23 20.22 2.04
N PRO A 92 -10.16 21.04 2.56
CA PRO A 92 -11.11 20.57 3.55
C PRO A 92 -12.24 19.78 2.89
N VAL A 93 -12.80 18.83 3.63
CA VAL A 93 -14.01 18.13 3.26
C VAL A 93 -15.15 18.66 4.11
N SER A 94 -16.19 19.16 3.45
CA SER A 94 -17.45 19.50 4.12
C SER A 94 -18.54 18.65 3.51
N TRP A 95 -18.89 17.57 4.21
CA TRP A 95 -20.04 16.74 3.88
C TRP A 95 -21.16 17.02 4.87
N ASP A 96 -22.39 17.08 4.37
CA ASP A 96 -23.62 17.12 5.20
C ASP A 96 -24.01 15.71 5.69
N ALA A 97 -23.20 14.70 5.40
CA ALA A 97 -23.41 13.31 5.80
C ALA A 97 -22.61 12.98 7.07
N GLU A 98 -23.20 12.20 7.98
CA GLU A 98 -22.50 11.62 9.13
C GLU A 98 -21.16 10.99 8.69
N PRO A 99 -20.04 11.18 9.42
CA PRO A 99 -18.73 10.75 8.95
C PRO A 99 -18.68 9.25 8.66
N GLY A 100 -18.75 8.89 7.38
CA GLY A 100 -18.25 7.61 6.89
C GLY A 100 -16.74 7.74 6.86
N TYR A 101 -16.07 7.30 7.92
CA TYR A 101 -14.62 7.32 7.98
C TYR A 101 -14.05 6.70 6.69
N CYS A 102 -13.16 7.42 6.02
CA CYS A 102 -12.20 6.79 5.12
C CYS A 102 -11.24 6.01 6.02
N THR A 103 -11.59 4.75 6.31
CA THR A 103 -10.67 3.75 6.85
C THR A 103 -9.69 3.28 5.80
#